data_AF-A0A3N5KF20-F1
#
_entry.id   AF-A0A3N5KF20-F1
#
_cell.length_a   1.000
_cell.length_b   1.000
_cell.length_c   1.000
_cell.angle_alpha   90.00
_cell.angle_beta   90.00
_cell.angle_gamma   90.00
#
_symmetry.space_group_name_H-M   'P 1'
#
loop_
_entity.id
_entity.type
_entity.pdbx_description
1 polymer ?
#
loop_
_entity_poly.entity_id
_entity_poly.type
_entity_poly.pdbx_seq_one_letter_code
_entity_poly.pdbx_strand_id
1 'polypeptide(L)'
;MRAREADVLDALGRVPFAHHSERRFAELLDFYGIDWHYEPWTFVLSESPDGQPLEAFTPDFYLPAFDLYIELTTLRQQLVTRKNRKVRLLEQRHPDVRVKILYKRDYAALVARFGMEDAPARPGT
;
A
#
# COMPACT_ATOMS: atom_id res chain seq x y z
N MET A 1 -17.50 9.96 -5.22
CA MET A 1 -18.39 8.83 -5.56
C MET A 1 -17.68 7.80 -6.48
N ARG A 2 -16.39 7.47 -6.20
CA ARG A 2 -15.58 6.52 -7.01
C ARG A 2 -15.14 5.26 -6.26
N ALA A 3 -15.29 5.20 -4.94
CA ALA A 3 -14.84 4.08 -4.10
C ALA A 3 -15.59 2.76 -4.41
N ARG A 4 -16.91 2.83 -4.64
CA ARG A 4 -17.75 1.63 -4.84
C ARG A 4 -17.42 0.78 -6.07
N GLU A 5 -16.75 1.33 -7.07
CA GLU A 5 -16.48 0.61 -8.32
C GLU A 5 -15.18 -0.18 -8.25
N ALA A 6 -14.18 0.33 -7.52
CA ALA A 6 -12.96 -0.39 -7.18
C ALA A 6 -13.29 -1.61 -6.28
N ASP A 7 -14.15 -1.41 -5.28
CA ASP A 7 -14.59 -2.46 -4.35
C ASP A 7 -15.23 -3.67 -5.08
N VAL A 8 -15.94 -3.43 -6.19
CA VAL A 8 -16.62 -4.49 -6.97
C VAL A 8 -15.64 -5.23 -7.89
N LEU A 9 -14.63 -4.55 -8.44
CA LEU A 9 -13.60 -5.19 -9.27
C LEU A 9 -12.63 -6.03 -8.43
N ASP A 10 -12.42 -5.64 -7.17
CA ASP A 10 -11.68 -6.38 -6.14
C ASP A 10 -12.36 -7.72 -5.81
N ALA A 11 -13.65 -7.68 -5.46
CA ALA A 11 -14.41 -8.87 -5.08
C ALA A 11 -14.53 -9.94 -6.19
N LEU A 12 -14.26 -9.58 -7.45
CA LEU A 12 -14.32 -10.48 -8.61
C LEU A 12 -12.97 -11.08 -9.02
N GLY A 13 -11.88 -10.78 -8.29
CA GLY A 13 -10.53 -11.27 -8.61
C GLY A 13 -9.98 -10.72 -9.93
N ARG A 14 -10.45 -9.53 -10.34
CA ARG A 14 -10.19 -8.93 -11.66
C ARG A 14 -9.17 -7.79 -11.64
N VAL A 15 -8.54 -7.48 -10.51
CA VAL A 15 -7.53 -6.42 -10.46
C VAL A 15 -6.34 -6.78 -11.36
N PRO A 16 -6.07 -5.99 -12.42
CA PRO A 16 -4.94 -6.23 -13.29
C PRO A 16 -3.66 -5.68 -12.63
N PHE A 17 -3.10 -6.46 -11.70
CA PHE A 17 -1.83 -6.11 -11.06
C PHE A 17 -0.73 -5.85 -12.09
N ALA A 18 0.00 -4.75 -11.92
CA ALA A 18 1.14 -4.38 -12.76
C ALA A 18 2.29 -5.40 -12.63
N HIS A 19 2.46 -6.00 -11.45
CA HIS A 19 3.49 -7.00 -11.21
C HIS A 19 3.01 -8.25 -10.45
N HIS A 20 3.66 -9.39 -10.75
CA HIS A 20 3.41 -10.67 -10.05
C HIS A 20 3.64 -10.57 -8.53
N SER A 21 4.49 -9.67 -8.06
CA SER A 21 4.69 -9.44 -6.62
C SER A 21 3.46 -8.84 -5.94
N GLU A 22 2.76 -7.94 -6.61
CA GLU A 22 1.54 -7.30 -6.10
C GLU A 22 0.42 -8.32 -5.98
N ARG A 23 0.19 -9.12 -7.04
CA ARG A 23 -0.77 -10.22 -6.98
C ARG A 23 -0.53 -11.16 -5.81
N ARG A 24 0.72 -11.61 -5.63
CA ARG A 24 1.04 -12.52 -4.52
C ARG A 24 0.89 -11.89 -3.14
N PHE A 25 1.02 -10.57 -3.04
CA PHE A 25 0.80 -9.87 -1.79
C PHE A 25 -0.71 -9.75 -1.50
N ALA A 26 -1.52 -9.41 -2.49
CA ALA A 26 -2.98 -9.44 -2.41
C ALA A 26 -3.50 -10.83 -1.99
N GLU A 27 -3.07 -11.90 -2.67
CA GLU A 27 -3.44 -13.28 -2.31
C GLU A 27 -3.06 -13.64 -0.86
N LEU A 28 -1.94 -13.10 -0.35
CA LEU A 28 -1.53 -13.31 1.03
C LEU A 28 -2.46 -12.55 1.99
N LEU A 29 -2.80 -11.31 1.70
CA LEU A 29 -3.73 -10.52 2.52
C LEU A 29 -5.12 -11.18 2.56
N ASP A 30 -5.61 -11.64 1.42
CA ASP A 30 -6.86 -12.39 1.30
C ASP A 30 -6.83 -13.67 2.16
N PHE A 31 -5.73 -14.42 2.10
CA PHE A 31 -5.55 -15.64 2.90
C PHE A 31 -5.62 -15.37 4.41
N TYR A 32 -5.13 -14.22 4.87
CA TYR A 32 -5.21 -13.81 6.27
C TYR A 32 -6.49 -13.01 6.60
N GLY A 33 -7.37 -12.78 5.61
CA GLY A 33 -8.61 -12.02 5.79
C GLY A 33 -8.39 -10.54 6.12
N ILE A 34 -7.32 -9.95 5.61
CA ILE A 34 -7.00 -8.53 5.80
C ILE A 34 -7.57 -7.76 4.60
N ASP A 35 -8.44 -6.77 4.86
CA ASP A 35 -8.95 -5.87 3.83
C ASP A 35 -7.82 -5.00 3.25
N TRP A 36 -7.85 -4.79 1.93
CA TRP A 36 -6.86 -3.99 1.22
C TRP A 36 -7.45 -3.28 0.00
N HIS A 37 -6.84 -2.16 -0.39
CA HIS A 37 -7.15 -1.45 -1.65
C HIS A 37 -5.88 -1.34 -2.49
N TYR A 38 -5.96 -1.63 -3.79
CA TYR A 38 -4.84 -1.47 -4.75
C TYR A 38 -4.77 -0.05 -5.33
N GLU A 39 -3.57 0.51 -5.42
CA GLU A 39 -3.30 1.88 -5.90
C GLU A 39 -4.32 2.93 -5.39
N PRO A 40 -4.52 3.01 -4.07
CA PRO A 40 -5.68 3.65 -3.45
C PRO A 40 -5.73 5.17 -3.66
N TRP A 41 -4.55 5.80 -3.71
CA TRP A 41 -4.44 7.26 -3.77
C TRP A 41 -3.09 7.70 -4.29
N THR A 42 -3.07 8.76 -5.09
CA THR A 42 -1.84 9.42 -5.55
C THR A 42 -1.57 10.69 -4.74
N PHE A 43 -0.43 10.73 -4.08
CA PHE A 43 0.05 11.89 -3.34
C PHE A 43 0.99 12.74 -4.20
N VAL A 44 0.69 14.03 -4.31
CA VAL A 44 1.61 15.00 -4.92
C VAL A 44 2.73 15.32 -3.91
N LEU A 45 3.98 15.15 -4.33
CA LEU A 45 5.18 15.34 -3.51
C LEU A 45 5.87 16.67 -3.79
N SER A 46 5.81 17.15 -5.02
CA SER A 46 6.30 18.47 -5.42
C SER A 46 5.50 19.04 -6.59
N GLU A 47 5.47 20.36 -6.67
CA GLU A 47 4.75 21.12 -7.69
C GLU A 47 5.68 22.15 -8.32
N SER A 48 5.40 22.53 -9.57
CA SER A 48 6.06 23.64 -10.24
C SER A 48 5.60 24.97 -9.62
N PRO A 49 6.29 26.09 -9.92
CA PRO A 49 5.83 27.41 -9.53
C PRO A 49 4.40 27.74 -10.02
N ASP A 50 3.97 27.09 -11.10
CA ASP A 50 2.64 27.25 -11.70
C ASP A 50 1.60 26.28 -11.12
N GLY A 51 1.95 25.53 -10.06
CA GLY A 51 1.07 24.59 -9.36
C GLY A 51 0.89 23.24 -10.07
N GLN A 52 1.71 22.91 -11.07
CA GLN A 52 1.61 21.62 -11.76
C GLN A 52 2.39 20.54 -11.00
N PRO A 53 1.83 19.34 -10.75
CA PRO A 53 2.56 18.25 -10.10
C PRO A 53 3.82 17.86 -10.87
N LEU A 54 4.99 17.96 -10.23
CA LEU A 54 6.29 17.54 -10.78
C LEU A 54 6.66 16.13 -10.36
N GLU A 55 6.38 15.80 -9.09
CA GLU A 55 6.57 14.45 -8.57
C GLU A 55 5.33 14.01 -7.80
N ALA A 56 4.93 12.77 -8.05
CA ALA A 56 3.86 12.11 -7.32
C ALA A 56 4.27 10.70 -6.89
N PHE A 57 3.52 10.18 -5.93
CA PHE A 57 3.69 8.86 -5.34
C PHE A 57 2.33 8.21 -5.12
N THR A 58 2.14 7.05 -5.76
CA THR A 58 0.97 6.19 -5.57
C THR A 58 1.46 4.94 -4.86
N PRO A 59 1.07 4.70 -3.59
CA PRO A 59 1.41 3.46 -2.91
C PRO A 59 0.76 2.26 -3.61
N ASP A 60 1.44 1.12 -3.61
CA ASP A 60 0.90 -0.11 -4.22
C ASP A 60 -0.39 -0.59 -3.50
N PHE A 61 -0.45 -0.50 -2.17
CA PHE A 61 -1.61 -0.94 -1.37
C PHE A 61 -1.94 0.01 -0.21
N TYR A 62 -3.19 -0.03 0.25
CA TYR A 62 -3.62 0.52 1.56
C TYR A 62 -4.36 -0.56 2.35
N LEU A 63 -4.06 -0.66 3.64
CA LEU A 63 -4.72 -1.58 4.57
C LEU A 63 -5.58 -0.77 5.55
N PRO A 64 -6.91 -0.69 5.35
CA PRO A 64 -7.78 0.18 6.14
C PRO A 64 -7.78 -0.12 7.64
N ALA A 65 -7.75 -1.40 8.01
CA ALA A 65 -7.73 -1.83 9.42
C ALA A 65 -6.53 -1.27 10.20
N PHE A 66 -5.42 -1.01 9.51
CA PHE A 66 -4.19 -0.51 10.10
C PHE A 66 -3.92 0.96 9.78
N ASP A 67 -4.75 1.56 8.92
CA ASP A 67 -4.52 2.85 8.30
C ASP A 67 -3.06 3.01 7.82
N LEU A 68 -2.66 2.08 6.95
CA LEU A 68 -1.27 1.90 6.52
C LEU A 68 -1.18 1.75 5.01
N TYR A 69 -0.36 2.59 4.37
CA TYR A 69 0.02 2.44 2.97
C TYR A 69 1.26 1.55 2.84
N ILE A 70 1.25 0.65 1.87
CA ILE A 70 2.34 -0.28 1.59
C ILE A 70 2.88 -0.02 0.19
N GLU A 71 4.20 0.05 0.11
CA GLU A 71 4.94 0.14 -1.14
C GLU A 71 5.83 -1.10 -1.30
N LEU A 72 5.55 -1.94 -2.28
CA LEU A 72 6.34 -3.12 -2.58
C LEU A 72 7.64 -2.72 -3.27
N THR A 73 8.75 -3.29 -2.82
CA THR A 73 10.04 -3.09 -3.47
C THR A 73 10.71 -4.41 -3.84
N THR A 74 11.31 -4.43 -5.01
CA THR A 74 12.21 -5.50 -5.43
C THR A 74 13.64 -5.07 -5.11
N LEU A 75 14.52 -6.02 -4.76
CA LEU A 75 15.87 -5.81 -4.21
C LEU A 75 16.86 -4.98 -5.07
N ARG A 76 16.43 -4.37 -6.19
CA ARG A 76 17.28 -3.48 -6.98
C ARG A 76 17.54 -2.19 -6.20
N GLN A 77 18.68 -2.13 -5.52
CA GLN A 77 19.07 -1.02 -4.63
C GLN A 77 18.92 0.37 -5.26
N GLN A 78 19.18 0.52 -6.57
CA GLN A 78 19.02 1.81 -7.27
C GLN A 78 17.56 2.32 -7.28
N LEU A 79 16.57 1.43 -7.31
CA LEU A 79 15.15 1.79 -7.26
C LEU A 79 14.73 2.12 -5.82
N VAL A 80 15.33 1.46 -4.83
CA VAL A 80 15.08 1.73 -3.40
C VAL A 80 15.49 3.14 -3.02
N THR A 81 16.63 3.66 -3.52
CA THR A 81 17.07 5.03 -3.22
C THR A 81 16.06 6.08 -3.71
N ARG A 82 15.50 5.91 -4.92
CA ARG A 82 14.48 6.81 -5.45
C ARG A 82 13.16 6.68 -4.69
N LYS A 83 12.70 5.47 -4.38
CA LYS A 83 11.50 5.25 -3.56
C LYS A 83 11.66 5.85 -2.15
N ASN A 84 12.81 5.67 -1.51
CA ASN A 84 13.10 6.28 -0.20
C ASN A 84 13.09 7.81 -0.23
N ARG A 85 13.61 8.43 -1.30
CA ARG A 85 13.50 9.90 -1.46
C ARG A 85 12.04 10.32 -1.55
N LYS A 86 11.22 9.62 -2.34
CA LYS A 86 9.79 9.91 -2.47
C LYS A 86 9.04 9.74 -1.16
N VAL A 87 9.30 8.67 -0.41
CA VAL A 87 8.71 8.44 0.92
C VAL A 87 9.09 9.56 1.90
N ARG A 88 10.35 9.97 1.94
CA ARG A 88 10.76 11.10 2.79
C ARG A 88 10.05 12.41 2.42
N LEU A 89 9.83 12.66 1.13
CA LEU A 89 9.07 13.81 0.67
C LEU A 89 7.58 13.69 1.03
N LEU A 90 7.03 12.47 0.98
CA LEU A 90 5.67 12.19 1.42
C LEU A 90 5.53 12.49 2.91
N GLU A 91 6.42 11.98 3.76
CA GLU A 91 6.41 12.22 5.21
C GLU A 91 6.55 13.71 5.55
N GLN A 92 7.29 14.48 4.73
CA GLN A 92 7.42 15.93 4.92
C GLN A 92 6.16 16.71 4.51
N ARG A 93 5.47 16.28 3.46
CA ARG A 93 4.30 16.99 2.89
C ARG A 93 2.97 16.52 3.47
N HIS A 94 2.90 15.26 3.86
CA HIS A 94 1.72 14.54 4.35
C HIS A 94 2.12 13.76 5.61
N PRO A 95 2.37 14.46 6.74
CA PRO A 95 2.88 13.82 7.96
C PRO A 95 1.93 12.81 8.58
N ASP A 96 0.63 12.92 8.29
CA ASP A 96 -0.41 11.99 8.76
C ASP A 96 -0.45 10.68 7.94
N VAL A 97 0.24 10.63 6.80
CA VAL A 97 0.25 9.46 5.92
C VAL A 97 1.31 8.46 6.39
N ARG A 98 0.85 7.33 6.93
CA ARG A 98 1.74 6.23 7.31
C ARG A 98 2.01 5.35 6.11
N VAL A 99 3.26 5.35 5.64
CA VAL A 99 3.71 4.48 4.54
C VAL A 99 4.84 3.57 4.97
N LYS A 100 4.84 2.32 4.49
CA LYS A 100 5.92 1.36 4.73
C LYS A 100 6.38 0.71 3.44
N ILE A 101 7.69 0.74 3.21
CA ILE A 101 8.32 -0.01 2.11
C ILE A 101 8.53 -1.45 2.54
N LEU A 102 8.03 -2.39 1.73
CA LEU A 102 8.05 -3.81 2.02
C LEU A 102 8.84 -4.59 0.97
N TYR A 103 9.80 -5.39 1.43
CA TYR A 103 10.52 -6.32 0.56
C TYR A 103 9.75 -7.62 0.39
N LYS A 104 9.86 -8.24 -0.79
CA LYS A 104 9.24 -9.55 -1.09
C LYS A 104 9.48 -10.65 -0.06
N ARG A 105 10.68 -10.66 0.55
CA ARG A 105 11.04 -11.62 1.60
C ARG A 105 10.33 -11.38 2.93
N ASP A 106 9.84 -10.17 3.16
CA ASP A 106 9.29 -9.73 4.45
C ASP A 106 7.75 -9.76 4.46
N TYR A 107 7.10 -10.19 3.35
CA TYR A 107 5.64 -10.24 3.22
C TYR A 107 4.98 -11.03 4.35
N ALA A 108 5.45 -12.26 4.57
CA ALA A 108 4.88 -13.15 5.59
C ALA A 108 5.10 -12.63 7.01
N ALA A 109 6.28 -12.07 7.30
CA ALA A 109 6.58 -11.53 8.62
C ALA A 109 5.73 -10.29 8.95
N LEU A 110 5.49 -9.43 7.96
CA LEU A 110 4.62 -8.27 8.12
C LEU A 110 3.19 -8.70 8.44
N VAL A 111 2.63 -9.60 7.64
CA VAL A 111 1.25 -10.05 7.81
C VAL A 111 1.09 -10.84 9.11
N ALA A 112 2.04 -11.69 9.47
CA ALA A 112 2.01 -12.40 10.74
C ALA A 112 2.02 -11.44 11.95
N ARG A 113 2.82 -10.37 11.89
CA ARG A 113 2.87 -9.37 12.95
C ARG A 113 1.53 -8.63 13.10
N PHE A 114 0.97 -8.17 11.99
CA PHE A 114 -0.30 -7.43 12.00
C PHE A 114 -1.52 -8.32 12.27
N GLY A 115 -1.51 -9.57 11.81
CA GLY A 115 -2.54 -10.56 12.13
C GLY A 115 -2.53 -11.02 13.59
N MET A 116 -1.44 -10.76 14.34
CA MET A 116 -1.36 -11.02 15.78
C MET A 116 -1.60 -9.77 16.64
N GLU A 117 -1.26 -8.57 16.16
CA GLU A 117 -1.42 -7.32 16.92
C GLU A 117 -2.84 -6.70 16.81
N ASP A 118 -3.61 -6.92 15.73
CA ASP A 118 -4.97 -6.35 15.53
C ASP A 118 -6.04 -7.39 15.11
N ALA A 119 -5.93 -8.67 15.48
CA ALA A 119 -7.11 -9.52 15.39
C ALA A 119 -8.18 -8.93 16.33
N PRO A 120 -9.31 -8.38 15.85
CA PRO A 120 -10.35 -7.93 16.75
C PRO A 120 -10.72 -9.14 17.60
N ALA A 121 -10.70 -8.97 18.93
CA ALA A 121 -11.11 -10.00 19.86
C ALA A 121 -12.42 -10.60 19.34
N ARG A 122 -12.40 -11.88 18.95
CA ARG A 122 -13.60 -12.58 18.49
C ARG A 122 -14.69 -12.31 19.54
N PRO A 123 -15.86 -11.76 19.18
CA PRO A 123 -16.94 -11.66 20.14
C PRO A 123 -17.21 -13.08 20.64
N GLY A 124 -17.18 -13.22 21.97
CA GLY A 124 -17.27 -14.49 22.67
C GLY A 124 -18.46 -15.31 22.21
N THR A 125 -18.26 -16.64 22.21
CA THR A 125 -19.32 -17.63 22.21
C THR A 125 -20.16 -17.51 23.49
#